data_AF-A0A8E2ECT9-F1
#
_entry.id   AF-A0A8E2ECT9-F1
#
_cell.length_a   1.000
_cell.length_b   1.000
_cell.length_c   1.000
_cell.angle_alpha   90.00
_cell.angle_beta   90.00
_cell.angle_gamma   90.00
#
_symmetry.space_group_name_H-M   'P 1'
#
loop_
_entity.id
_entity.type
_entity.pdbx_description
1 polymer ?
#
loop_
_entity_poly.entity_id
_entity_poly.type
_entity_poly.pdbx_seq_one_letter_code
_entity_poly.pdbx_strand_id
1 'polypeptide(L)'
;MAYTYHPHSSPPALTLEVQDFLKISGIFTDRELLITESSASNVVAKVSLGELTALEVTEPVSKRADVAQQLINCVTEICFDAAIARAKELGAVYQSYTC
;
A
#
# COMPACT_ATOMS: atom_id res chain seq x y z
N MET A 1 -4.75 -2.88 -11.92
CA MET A 1 -3.29 -2.91 -12.14
C MET A 1 -2.76 -4.18 -11.49
N ALA A 2 -2.11 -5.07 -12.23
CA ALA A 2 -1.48 -6.26 -11.67
C ALA A 2 0.00 -5.95 -11.43
N TYR A 3 0.43 -5.86 -10.17
CA TYR A 3 1.83 -5.66 -9.84
C TYR A 3 2.50 -7.03 -9.81
N THR A 4 2.74 -7.60 -10.99
CA THR A 4 3.22 -8.99 -11.14
C THR A 4 4.67 -9.11 -10.66
N TYR A 5 4.85 -9.83 -9.56
CA TYR A 5 6.11 -10.43 -9.17
C TYR A 5 6.47 -11.56 -10.14
N HIS A 6 7.66 -11.49 -10.75
CA HIS A 6 8.15 -12.54 -11.65
C HIS A 6 9.02 -13.54 -10.88
N PRO A 7 8.82 -14.86 -11.03
CA PRO A 7 9.39 -15.90 -10.17
C PRO A 7 10.93 -16.06 -10.21
N HIS A 8 11.64 -15.31 -11.06
CA HIS A 8 13.11 -15.33 -11.12
C HIS A 8 13.79 -14.50 -10.02
N SER A 9 13.04 -13.71 -9.25
CA SER A 9 13.52 -12.96 -8.09
C SER A 9 13.05 -13.57 -6.77
N SER A 10 13.08 -14.91 -6.68
CA SER A 10 12.84 -15.62 -5.40
C SER A 10 13.69 -15.02 -4.30
N PRO A 11 13.11 -14.66 -3.14
CA PRO A 11 13.91 -14.24 -2.00
C PRO A 11 14.98 -15.31 -1.72
N PRO A 12 16.22 -14.91 -1.40
CA PRO A 12 17.19 -15.88 -0.91
C PRO A 12 16.57 -16.59 0.30
N ALA A 13 16.84 -17.89 0.42
CA ALA A 13 16.20 -18.82 1.38
C ALA A 13 16.29 -18.40 2.87
N LEU A 14 16.98 -17.30 3.19
CA LEU A 14 17.20 -16.74 4.51
C LEU A 14 16.28 -15.56 4.87
N THR A 15 15.44 -15.10 3.94
CA THR A 15 14.43 -14.06 4.24
C THR A 15 13.19 -14.73 4.82
N LEU A 16 13.13 -14.87 6.15
CA LEU A 16 12.00 -15.51 6.85
C LEU A 16 10.71 -14.68 6.82
N GLU A 17 10.82 -13.35 6.63
CA GLU A 17 9.69 -12.43 6.70
C GLU A 17 9.31 -11.81 5.36
N VAL A 18 8.03 -11.91 5.02
CA VAL A 18 7.42 -11.28 3.83
C VAL A 18 7.55 -9.75 3.86
N GLN A 19 7.69 -9.16 5.05
CA GLN A 19 7.87 -7.72 5.22
C GLN A 19 9.20 -7.23 4.64
N ASP A 20 10.28 -7.97 4.86
CA ASP A 20 11.63 -7.61 4.40
C ASP A 20 11.76 -7.75 2.88
N PHE A 21 11.03 -8.70 2.29
CA PHE A 21 10.99 -8.87 0.85
C PHE A 21 10.59 -7.58 0.13
N LEU A 22 9.66 -6.80 0.69
CA LEU A 22 9.16 -5.58 0.07
C LEU A 22 10.25 -4.51 -0.07
N LYS A 23 11.17 -4.43 0.90
CA LYS A 23 12.33 -3.52 0.89
C LYS A 23 13.39 -3.95 -0.14
N ILE A 24 13.62 -5.25 -0.25
CA ILE A 24 14.70 -5.81 -1.10
C ILE A 24 14.25 -5.94 -2.56
N SER A 25 12.93 -6.10 -2.79
CA SER A 25 12.37 -6.38 -4.12
C SER A 25 12.58 -5.27 -5.16
N GLY A 26 12.81 -4.02 -4.73
CA GLY A 26 12.88 -2.86 -5.62
C GLY A 26 11.55 -2.48 -6.28
N ILE A 27 10.43 -3.10 -5.86
CA ILE A 27 9.09 -2.86 -6.43
C ILE A 27 8.47 -1.56 -5.89
N PHE A 28 8.87 -1.15 -4.69
CA PHE A 28 8.32 0.01 -3.98
C PHE A 28 9.30 1.19 -4.01
N THR A 29 8.76 2.39 -4.09
CA THR A 29 9.55 3.62 -3.85
C THR A 29 9.72 3.87 -2.36
N ASP A 30 10.73 4.66 -1.97
CA ASP A 30 10.98 5.01 -0.56
C ASP A 30 9.75 5.66 0.11
N ARG A 31 8.99 6.47 -0.65
CA ARG A 31 7.75 7.09 -0.16
C ARG A 31 6.67 6.05 0.11
N GLU A 32 6.48 5.09 -0.80
CA GLU A 32 5.50 4.00 -0.62
C GLU A 32 5.87 3.09 0.57
N LEU A 33 7.16 2.78 0.74
CA LEU A 33 7.65 2.03 1.90
C LEU A 33 7.39 2.80 3.20
N LEU A 34 7.73 4.10 3.24
CA LEU A 34 7.48 4.94 4.41
C LEU A 34 6.00 4.99 4.80
N ILE A 35 5.10 5.10 3.83
CA ILE A 35 3.65 5.12 4.07
C ILE A 35 3.17 3.76 4.59
N THR A 36 3.61 2.66 3.97
CA THR A 36 3.14 1.31 4.32
C THR A 36 3.77 0.75 5.60
N GLU A 37 4.88 1.32 6.07
CA GLU A 37 5.52 1.00 7.36
C GLU A 37 5.06 1.93 8.50
N SER A 38 4.31 2.98 8.17
CA SER A 38 3.74 3.87 9.18
C SER A 38 2.57 3.20 9.92
N SER A 39 2.41 3.53 11.20
CA SER A 39 1.24 3.08 11.97
C SER A 39 -0.04 3.73 11.44
N ALA A 40 -1.18 3.04 11.60
CA ALA A 40 -2.48 3.57 11.20
C ALA A 40 -2.77 4.94 11.85
N SER A 41 -2.42 5.11 13.13
CA SER A 41 -2.58 6.39 13.85
C SER A 41 -1.78 7.52 13.21
N ASN A 42 -0.54 7.26 12.80
CA ASN A 42 0.32 8.25 12.14
C ASN A 42 -0.22 8.60 10.75
N VAL A 43 -0.70 7.60 10.00
CA VAL A 43 -1.30 7.81 8.68
C VAL A 43 -2.56 8.68 8.80
N VAL A 44 -3.45 8.37 9.75
CA VAL A 44 -4.66 9.17 9.99
C VAL A 44 -4.31 10.58 10.40
N ALA A 45 -3.32 10.78 11.27
CA ALA A 45 -2.86 12.11 11.65
C ALA A 45 -2.36 12.91 10.44
N LYS A 46 -1.51 12.31 9.59
CA LYS A 46 -1.01 12.96 8.37
C LYS A 46 -2.09 13.28 7.35
N VAL A 47 -3.06 12.38 7.19
CA VAL A 47 -4.24 12.63 6.34
C VAL A 47 -5.08 13.78 6.92
N SER A 48 -5.24 13.84 8.24
CA SER A 48 -5.99 14.91 8.90
C SER A 48 -5.34 16.28 8.73
N LEU A 49 -4.01 16.32 8.67
CA LEU A 49 -3.21 17.52 8.42
C LEU A 49 -3.14 17.91 6.93
N GLY A 50 -3.67 17.08 6.02
CA GLY A 50 -3.57 17.28 4.58
C GLY A 50 -2.17 16.99 4.00
N GLU A 51 -1.26 16.40 4.78
CA GLU A 51 0.09 16.02 4.33
C GLU A 51 0.08 14.77 3.44
N LEU A 52 -0.93 13.91 3.59
CA LEU A 52 -1.17 12.74 2.76
C LEU A 52 -2.62 12.72 2.29
N THR A 53 -2.84 12.33 1.05
CA THR A 53 -4.20 12.06 0.56
C THR A 53 -4.60 10.61 0.83
N ALA A 54 -5.91 10.35 0.94
CA ALA A 54 -6.43 8.99 1.08
C ALA A 54 -6.01 8.09 -0.10
N LEU A 55 -5.86 8.66 -1.30
CA LEU A 55 -5.40 7.95 -2.50
C LEU A 55 -3.93 7.53 -2.37
N GLU A 56 -3.05 8.44 -1.96
CA GLU A 56 -1.62 8.17 -1.73
C GLU A 56 -1.36 7.12 -0.65
N VAL A 57 -2.32 6.89 0.26
CA VAL A 57 -2.25 5.81 1.24
C VAL A 57 -2.77 4.49 0.65
N THR A 58 -3.91 4.55 -0.03
CA THR A 58 -4.64 3.35 -0.47
C THR A 58 -3.91 2.62 -1.60
N GLU A 59 -3.28 3.34 -2.53
CA GLU A 59 -2.53 2.75 -3.64
C GLU A 59 -1.34 1.89 -3.18
N PRO A 60 -0.39 2.39 -2.36
CA PRO A 60 0.75 1.59 -1.93
C PRO A 60 0.37 0.45 -0.99
N VAL A 61 -0.68 0.61 -0.18
CA VAL A 61 -1.21 -0.49 0.66
C VAL A 61 -1.79 -1.60 -0.21
N SER A 62 -2.57 -1.25 -1.23
CA SER A 62 -3.13 -2.22 -2.19
C SER A 62 -2.03 -2.95 -2.96
N LYS A 63 -1.00 -2.22 -3.40
CA LYS A 63 0.19 -2.79 -4.06
C LYS A 63 0.94 -3.75 -3.14
N ARG A 64 1.12 -3.41 -1.85
CA ARG A 64 1.74 -4.27 -0.84
C ARG A 64 0.95 -5.56 -0.61
N ALA A 65 -0.38 -5.45 -0.57
CA ALA A 65 -1.27 -6.60 -0.43
C ALA A 65 -1.20 -7.53 -1.66
N ASP A 66 -1.14 -7.01 -2.88
CA ASP A 66 -0.99 -7.81 -4.11
C ASP A 66 0.33 -8.62 -4.11
N VAL A 67 1.45 -7.97 -3.75
CA VAL A 67 2.75 -8.65 -3.66
C VAL A 67 2.74 -9.72 -2.56
N ALA A 68 2.21 -9.40 -1.37
CA ALA A 68 2.10 -10.37 -0.28
C ALA A 68 1.19 -11.55 -0.67
N GLN A 69 0.10 -11.27 -1.39
CA GLN A 69 -0.81 -12.28 -1.91
C GLN A 69 -0.09 -13.25 -2.86
N GLN A 70 0.76 -12.74 -3.75
CA GLN A 70 1.54 -13.57 -4.67
C GLN A 70 2.60 -14.43 -3.95
N LEU A 71 3.07 -14.01 -2.77
CA LEU A 71 4.10 -14.72 -1.99
C LEU A 71 3.52 -15.78 -1.05
N ILE A 72 2.42 -15.46 -0.35
CA ILE A 72 1.89 -16.27 0.75
C ILE A 72 0.38 -16.53 0.68
N ASN A 73 -0.32 -16.05 -0.35
CA ASN A 73 -1.76 -16.23 -0.52
C ASN A 73 -2.59 -15.80 0.71
N CYS A 74 -2.30 -14.61 1.26
CA CYS A 74 -2.89 -14.10 2.50
C CYS A 74 -4.24 -13.35 2.34
N VAL A 75 -4.60 -12.96 1.12
CA VAL A 75 -5.79 -12.19 0.77
C VAL A 75 -6.84 -13.12 0.17
N THR A 76 -7.99 -13.21 0.82
CA THR A 76 -9.11 -14.04 0.33
C THR A 76 -9.88 -13.37 -0.80
N GLU A 77 -9.99 -12.04 -0.77
CA GLU A 77 -10.75 -11.23 -1.74
C GLU A 77 -9.98 -9.96 -2.11
N ILE A 78 -9.84 -9.71 -3.41
CA ILE A 78 -9.12 -8.56 -3.93
C ILE A 78 -10.12 -7.44 -4.25
N CYS A 79 -10.11 -6.38 -3.44
CA CYS A 79 -11.06 -5.25 -3.54
C CYS A 79 -10.38 -3.91 -3.87
N PHE A 80 -9.27 -3.92 -4.62
CA PHE A 80 -8.46 -2.71 -4.85
C PHE A 80 -9.20 -1.61 -5.61
N ASP A 81 -10.01 -1.95 -6.61
CA ASP A 81 -10.75 -0.94 -7.39
C ASP A 81 -11.78 -0.19 -6.53
N ALA A 82 -12.50 -0.93 -5.68
CA ALA A 82 -13.44 -0.35 -4.72
C ALA A 82 -12.72 0.50 -3.67
N ALA A 83 -11.56 0.05 -3.19
CA ALA A 83 -10.75 0.81 -2.24
C ALA A 83 -10.27 2.15 -2.85
N ILE A 84 -9.75 2.12 -4.09
CA ILE A 84 -9.31 3.32 -4.82
C ILE A 84 -10.49 4.26 -5.10
N ALA A 85 -11.64 3.74 -5.52
CA ALA A 85 -12.84 4.54 -5.73
C ALA A 85 -13.25 5.26 -4.44
N ARG A 86 -13.26 4.53 -3.31
CA ARG A 86 -13.62 5.11 -2.02
C ARG A 86 -12.61 6.14 -1.54
N ALA A 87 -11.32 5.93 -1.79
CA ALA A 87 -10.27 6.89 -1.47
C ALA A 87 -10.43 8.20 -2.24
N LYS A 88 -10.82 8.13 -3.52
CA LYS A 88 -11.12 9.31 -4.35
C LYS A 88 -12.33 10.08 -3.84
N GLU A 89 -13.40 9.37 -3.48
CA GLU A 89 -14.59 9.98 -2.87
C GLU A 89 -14.24 10.70 -1.57
N LEU A 90 -13.47 10.04 -0.68
CA LEU A 90 -13.05 10.64 0.58
C LEU A 90 -12.18 11.89 0.35
N GLY A 91 -11.27 11.87 -0.63
CA GLY A 91 -10.49 13.04 -1.01
C GLY A 91 -11.36 14.22 -1.46
N ALA A 92 -12.39 13.97 -2.27
CA ALA A 92 -13.35 15.00 -2.69
C ALA A 92 -14.15 15.57 -1.52
N VAL A 93 -14.57 14.72 -0.58
CA VAL A 93 -15.25 15.14 0.65
C VAL A 93 -14.32 15.99 1.52
N TYR A 94 -13.08 15.57 1.74
CA TYR A 94 -12.12 16.29 2.57
C TYR A 94 -11.79 17.70 2.02
N GLN A 95 -11.69 17.82 0.70
CA GLN A 95 -11.48 19.10 0.02
C GLN A 95 -12.68 20.05 0.17
N SER A 96 -13.91 19.52 0.33
CA SER A 96 -15.11 20.33 0.55
C SER A 96 -15.23 20.90 1.98
N TYR A 97 -14.56 20.30 2.97
CA TYR A 97 -14.59 20.75 4.38
C TYR A 97 -13.47 21.71 4.75
N THR A 98 -12.42 21.79 3.94
CA THR A 98 -11.29 22.71 4.16
C THR A 98 -11.63 24.05 3.51
N CYS A 99 -12.35 24.91 4.22
CA CYS A 99 -12.58 26.33 3.90
C CYS A 99 -11.43 27.21 4.42
#